data_AF-A0A517YJD8-F1
#
_entry.id   AF-A0A517YJD8-F1
#
_cell.length_a   1.000
_cell.length_b   1.000
_cell.length_c   1.000
_cell.angle_alpha   90.00
_cell.angle_beta   90.00
_cell.angle_gamma   90.00
#
_symmetry.space_group_name_H-M   'P 1'
#
loop_
_entity.id
_entity.type
_entity.pdbx_description
1 polymer ?
#
loop_
_entity_poly.entity_id
_entity_poly.type
_entity_poly.pdbx_seq_one_letter_code
_entity_poly.pdbx_strand_id
1 'polypeptide(L)'
;MTTFYRSLIICCAVALASLNLPAASGQSLADLKKAQEQTHKHLDKMLAATIGIHLEDSSGSGVIVSEDGYILTAAHVIAVPGDIFEIELSDGRKVKAKSLGMDHDWDAGMAKIMGEGKWPFVEMAKDKPKPGDWCLGTGHPGGIFTDRKPPLRLGRVLVVGDGKDPTKGIQTDATVYPGDSGGPLYNLQGEVIGIHSNIGYGVLENQHVPVEVYRQKWDDFKASKESGDPLYLDDESDFFLLEFVPESILIFYDTIASWFTETPDWYGLAKDSAETLSGVGTITTPLKRTIVDVLADEVPVAMGVAVNRRGLILTKLSVLKGELICLIDDEPFAAKIVSRDEVHDLALLQMEEPPPLKPIAWADRSPQTGDWLVTPDVDSSPLSLGVMSNAVCKIPGAPAARGAMKVEVGDAEKGGVQIKRVIFGGPAARAGIRVNDCLVEFEGKQIADAEALFKQMEKTKPGQEIGVKVKRADQELQIKMKLVLFVDEDEEYSGSLSERRGGFPAVFAHDTAIIPEACGSPVLDLEGKVVGLNIARAGRVTSYAIPVDELKRVVPKLVKNARRATKQQLAKANAKPAAKPSVEAADDKPMPASKATSQDAKTAVPAPAPMAP
;
A
#
# COMPACT_ATOMS: atom_id res chain seq x y z
N MET A 1 12.35 12.40 -30.71
CA MET A 1 12.34 12.42 -29.23
C MET A 1 12.81 11.09 -28.62
N THR A 2 12.49 9.94 -29.21
CA THR A 2 12.95 8.59 -28.80
C THR A 2 14.47 8.39 -28.87
N THR A 3 15.16 9.01 -29.83
CA THR A 3 16.63 8.93 -29.97
C THR A 3 17.41 9.76 -28.94
N PHE A 4 16.75 10.74 -28.30
CA PHE A 4 17.39 11.61 -27.30
C PHE A 4 17.39 10.96 -25.91
N TYR A 5 16.32 10.21 -25.58
CA TYR A 5 16.24 9.42 -24.34
C TYR A 5 17.23 8.24 -24.33
N ARG A 6 17.44 7.54 -25.46
CA ARG A 6 18.42 6.45 -25.54
C ARG A 6 19.88 6.92 -25.41
N SER A 7 20.23 8.09 -25.93
CA SER A 7 21.58 8.65 -25.78
C SER A 7 21.88 9.12 -24.35
N LEU A 8 20.86 9.56 -23.61
CA LEU A 8 20.99 9.94 -22.20
C LEU A 8 21.22 8.71 -21.30
N ILE A 9 20.49 7.62 -21.57
CA ILE A 9 20.63 6.34 -20.85
C ILE A 9 21.98 5.68 -21.12
N ILE A 10 22.50 5.74 -22.36
CA ILE A 10 23.81 5.19 -22.72
C ILE A 10 24.97 6.02 -22.13
N CYS A 11 24.83 7.35 -22.04
CA CYS A 11 25.81 8.18 -21.32
C CYS A 11 25.82 7.90 -19.81
N CYS A 12 24.65 7.65 -19.18
CA CYS A 12 24.56 7.24 -17.78
C CYS A 12 25.21 5.86 -17.54
N ALA A 13 25.03 4.91 -18.45
CA ALA A 13 25.63 3.57 -18.34
C ALA A 13 27.17 3.57 -18.47
N VAL A 14 27.75 4.49 -19.24
CA VAL A 14 29.22 4.61 -19.41
C VAL A 14 29.87 5.37 -18.24
N ALA A 15 29.16 6.32 -17.62
CA ALA A 15 29.65 7.02 -16.42
C ALA A 15 29.69 6.11 -15.18
N LEU A 16 28.76 5.15 -15.06
CA LEU A 16 28.72 4.14 -13.99
C LEU A 16 29.92 3.16 -14.02
N ALA A 17 30.56 2.97 -15.17
CA ALA A 17 31.66 2.02 -15.32
C ALA A 17 33.02 2.49 -14.75
N SER A 18 33.11 3.72 -14.23
CA SER A 18 34.38 4.35 -13.79
C SER A 18 34.49 4.56 -12.28
N LEU A 19 33.47 4.20 -11.51
CA LEU A 19 33.44 4.39 -10.05
C LEU A 19 33.95 3.11 -9.38
N ASN A 20 35.14 3.18 -8.79
CA ASN A 20 35.61 2.21 -7.81
C ASN A 20 34.81 2.40 -6.52
N LEU A 21 33.53 2.03 -6.54
CA LEU A 21 32.74 1.83 -5.34
C LEU A 21 33.37 0.67 -4.55
N PRO A 22 33.53 0.77 -3.22
CA PRO A 22 33.83 -0.40 -2.41
C PRO A 22 32.69 -1.38 -2.65
N ALA A 23 32.99 -2.51 -3.29
CA ALA A 23 32.00 -3.53 -3.57
C ALA A 23 31.39 -3.98 -2.24
N ALA A 24 30.15 -3.55 -1.96
CA ALA A 24 29.30 -4.29 -1.05
C ALA A 24 29.34 -5.73 -1.56
N SER A 25 29.80 -6.67 -0.75
CA SER A 25 29.92 -8.06 -1.18
C SER A 25 28.53 -8.51 -1.62
N GLY A 26 28.33 -8.67 -2.93
CA GLY A 26 27.04 -9.04 -3.51
C GLY A 26 26.50 -10.27 -2.80
N GLN A 27 25.24 -10.20 -2.37
CA GLN A 27 24.61 -11.28 -1.63
C GLN A 27 24.47 -12.49 -2.56
N SER A 28 25.01 -13.66 -2.22
CA SER A 28 24.75 -14.84 -3.04
C SER A 28 23.34 -15.37 -2.78
N LEU A 29 22.73 -16.03 -3.77
CA LEU A 29 21.44 -16.70 -3.56
C LEU A 29 21.49 -17.69 -2.38
N ALA A 30 22.64 -18.32 -2.13
CA ALA A 30 22.83 -19.22 -0.99
C ALA A 30 22.75 -18.47 0.35
N ASP A 31 23.24 -17.23 0.42
CA ASP A 31 23.17 -16.42 1.63
C ASP A 31 21.76 -15.91 1.89
N LEU A 32 21.01 -15.56 0.84
CA LEU A 32 19.59 -15.21 0.95
C LEU A 32 18.75 -16.39 1.46
N LYS A 33 19.02 -17.61 0.98
CA LYS A 33 18.36 -18.83 1.50
C LYS A 33 18.65 -19.06 2.97
N LYS A 34 19.90 -18.89 3.41
CA LYS A 34 20.26 -18.95 4.83
C LYS A 34 19.55 -17.87 5.65
N ALA A 35 19.41 -16.67 5.11
CA ALA A 35 18.71 -15.57 5.77
C ALA A 35 17.20 -15.87 5.93
N GLN A 36 16.56 -16.47 4.92
CA GLN A 36 15.20 -16.98 5.03
C GLN A 36 15.09 -18.11 6.07
N GLU A 37 16.04 -19.05 6.12
CA GLU A 37 16.06 -20.10 7.15
C GLU A 37 16.16 -19.52 8.56
N GLN A 38 17.01 -18.50 8.77
CA GLN A 38 17.08 -17.79 10.05
C GLN A 38 15.77 -17.05 10.36
N THR A 39 15.16 -16.41 9.36
CA THR A 39 13.85 -15.75 9.51
C THR A 39 12.82 -16.74 10.04
N HIS A 40 12.67 -17.91 9.40
CA HIS A 40 11.74 -18.95 9.84
C HIS A 40 12.04 -19.49 11.24
N LYS A 41 13.32 -19.69 11.56
CA LYS A 41 13.74 -20.21 12.86
C LYS A 41 13.29 -19.31 14.02
N HIS A 42 13.25 -18.00 13.81
CA HIS A 42 12.95 -17.02 14.85
C HIS A 42 11.54 -16.41 14.75
N LEU A 43 10.81 -16.66 13.65
CA LEU A 43 9.54 -16.03 13.32
C LEU A 43 8.51 -16.07 14.46
N ASP A 44 8.19 -17.26 14.94
CA ASP A 44 7.15 -17.44 15.96
C ASP A 44 7.51 -16.70 17.25
N LYS A 45 8.78 -16.68 17.63
CA LYS A 45 9.26 -15.98 18.83
C LYS A 45 9.16 -14.45 18.65
N MET A 46 9.55 -13.92 17.49
CA MET A 46 9.46 -12.50 17.16
C MET A 46 8.01 -12.00 17.17
N LEU A 47 7.12 -12.72 16.46
CA LEU A 47 5.70 -12.36 16.41
C LEU A 47 5.02 -12.53 17.78
N ALA A 48 5.40 -13.55 18.56
CA ALA A 48 4.81 -13.77 19.87
C ALA A 48 5.12 -12.65 20.87
N ALA A 49 6.33 -12.07 20.79
CA ALA A 49 6.80 -11.01 21.68
C ALA A 49 6.38 -9.59 21.24
N THR A 50 5.91 -9.43 20.00
CA THR A 50 5.37 -8.15 19.52
C THR A 50 3.96 -7.96 20.06
N ILE A 51 3.71 -6.81 20.69
CA ILE A 51 2.44 -6.49 21.35
C ILE A 51 1.86 -5.18 20.85
N GLY A 52 0.55 -5.04 20.97
CA GLY A 52 -0.17 -3.79 20.76
C GLY A 52 -0.34 -3.03 22.07
N ILE A 53 -0.21 -1.71 22.04
CA ILE A 53 -0.48 -0.81 23.17
C ILE A 53 -1.73 0.00 22.86
N HIS A 54 -2.72 -0.07 23.76
CA HIS A 54 -3.95 0.72 23.70
C HIS A 54 -3.90 1.83 24.74
N LEU A 55 -3.98 3.08 24.30
CA LEU A 55 -4.21 4.27 25.15
C LEU A 55 -5.57 4.88 24.78
N GLU A 56 -6.10 5.79 25.61
CA GLU A 56 -7.44 6.36 25.41
C GLU A 56 -7.59 7.07 24.05
N ASP A 57 -6.59 7.86 23.66
CA ASP A 57 -6.60 8.66 22.42
C ASP A 57 -5.56 8.19 21.38
N SER A 58 -4.82 7.10 21.64
CA SER A 58 -3.76 6.62 20.73
C SER A 58 -3.52 5.11 20.81
N SER A 59 -2.83 4.58 19.81
CA SER A 59 -2.37 3.19 19.83
C SER A 59 -0.99 3.08 19.20
N GLY A 60 -0.24 2.06 19.60
CA GLY A 60 1.04 1.75 19.01
C GLY A 60 1.47 0.33 19.32
N SER A 61 2.77 0.09 19.28
CA SER A 61 3.37 -1.23 19.40
C SER A 61 4.37 -1.29 20.55
N GLY A 62 4.74 -2.50 20.94
CA GLY A 62 5.78 -2.76 21.93
C GLY A 62 6.41 -4.12 21.71
N VAL A 63 7.47 -4.41 22.45
CA VAL A 63 8.13 -5.73 22.44
C VAL A 63 8.48 -6.20 23.84
N ILE A 64 8.12 -7.45 24.16
CA ILE A 64 8.48 -8.08 25.43
C ILE A 64 9.92 -8.60 25.35
N VAL A 65 10.79 -8.11 26.23
CA VAL A 65 12.24 -8.40 26.20
C VAL A 65 12.76 -9.26 27.36
N SER A 66 11.86 -9.72 28.23
CA SER A 66 12.22 -10.61 29.34
C SER A 66 11.09 -11.57 29.71
N GLU A 67 11.46 -12.73 30.27
CA GLU A 67 10.50 -13.75 30.71
C GLU A 67 9.54 -13.22 31.80
N ASP A 68 10.04 -12.32 32.66
CA ASP A 68 9.23 -11.68 33.69
C ASP A 68 8.37 -10.53 33.14
N GLY A 69 8.51 -10.11 31.87
CA GLY A 69 7.55 -9.27 31.16
C GLY A 69 7.88 -7.78 31.09
N TYR A 70 9.16 -7.40 31.04
CA TYR A 70 9.55 -6.04 30.66
C TYR A 70 9.27 -5.80 29.17
N ILE A 71 8.78 -4.61 28.86
CA ILE A 71 8.36 -4.19 27.52
C ILE A 71 9.17 -2.96 27.13
N LEU A 72 9.68 -2.93 25.91
CA LEU A 72 10.21 -1.72 25.27
C LEU A 72 9.19 -1.15 24.29
N THR A 73 9.12 0.17 24.20
CA THR A 73 8.25 0.91 23.28
C THR A 73 8.79 2.34 23.10
N ALA A 74 8.14 3.17 22.28
CA ALA A 74 8.51 4.57 22.11
C ALA A 74 7.92 5.43 23.25
N ALA A 75 8.59 6.54 23.60
CA ALA A 75 8.13 7.43 24.67
C ALA A 75 6.76 8.07 24.35
N HIS A 76 6.51 8.41 23.08
CA HIS A 76 5.22 8.96 22.66
C HIS A 76 4.06 7.93 22.59
N VAL A 77 4.36 6.63 22.76
CA VAL A 77 3.38 5.53 22.68
C VAL A 77 2.99 4.98 24.05
N ILE A 78 3.72 5.33 25.10
CA ILE A 78 3.52 4.79 26.45
C ILE A 78 2.77 5.78 27.35
N ALA A 79 1.98 5.25 28.29
CA ALA A 79 1.36 6.04 29.34
C ALA A 79 2.41 6.70 30.26
N VAL A 80 1.98 7.72 31.01
CA VAL A 80 2.82 8.44 31.99
C VAL A 80 3.45 7.45 33.00
N PRO A 81 4.72 7.66 33.43
CA PRO A 81 5.39 6.82 34.41
C PRO A 81 4.53 6.53 35.64
N GLY A 82 4.31 5.25 35.94
CA GLY A 82 3.50 4.81 37.07
C GLY A 82 2.06 4.40 36.75
N ASP A 83 1.51 4.85 35.62
CA ASP A 83 0.15 4.54 35.20
C ASP A 83 0.00 3.08 34.76
N ILE A 84 -1.24 2.60 34.82
CA ILE A 84 -1.61 1.26 34.39
C ILE A 84 -2.42 1.38 33.11
N PHE A 85 -1.99 0.67 32.08
CA PHE A 85 -2.64 0.64 30.77
C PHE A 85 -2.82 -0.80 30.28
N GLU A 86 -3.62 -0.96 29.22
CA GLU A 86 -3.88 -2.26 28.60
C GLU A 86 -2.95 -2.49 27.42
N ILE A 87 -2.41 -3.70 27.33
CA ILE A 87 -1.70 -4.20 26.15
C ILE A 87 -2.44 -5.40 25.57
N GLU A 88 -2.26 -5.62 24.28
CA GLU A 88 -2.80 -6.76 23.55
C GLU A 88 -1.65 -7.65 23.07
N LEU A 89 -1.65 -8.90 23.50
CA LEU A 89 -0.68 -9.90 23.07
C LEU A 89 -1.02 -10.41 21.66
N SER A 90 -0.03 -10.99 20.98
CA SER A 90 -0.17 -11.59 19.65
C SER A 90 -1.20 -12.72 19.54
N ASP A 91 -1.63 -13.30 20.67
CA ASP A 91 -2.71 -14.29 20.77
C ASP A 91 -4.09 -13.67 21.04
N GLY A 92 -4.19 -12.34 21.07
CA GLY A 92 -5.40 -11.56 21.33
C GLY A 92 -5.74 -11.36 22.81
N ARG A 93 -4.95 -11.91 23.75
CA ARG A 93 -5.17 -11.65 25.18
C ARG A 93 -4.84 -10.20 25.51
N LYS A 94 -5.77 -9.55 26.20
CA LYS A 94 -5.58 -8.23 26.81
C LYS A 94 -5.10 -8.39 28.25
N VAL A 95 -3.98 -7.76 28.58
CA VAL A 95 -3.39 -7.79 29.93
C VAL A 95 -3.00 -6.38 30.37
N LYS A 96 -2.88 -6.17 31.68
CA LYS A 96 -2.46 -4.87 32.23
C LYS A 96 -0.94 -4.77 32.28
N ALA A 97 -0.41 -3.62 31.92
CA ALA A 97 0.98 -3.26 32.11
C ALA A 97 1.08 -1.97 32.93
N LYS A 98 2.14 -1.83 33.71
CA LYS A 98 2.50 -0.60 34.40
C LYS A 98 3.57 0.12 33.59
N SER A 99 3.34 1.38 33.27
CA SER A 99 4.36 2.25 32.68
C SER A 99 5.49 2.45 33.70
N LEU A 100 6.73 2.29 33.25
CA LEU A 100 7.92 2.48 34.09
C LEU A 100 8.49 3.87 33.86
N GLY A 101 9.57 4.00 33.09
CA GLY A 101 10.19 5.30 32.79
C GLY A 101 10.20 5.59 31.30
N MET A 102 10.57 6.82 30.95
CA MET A 102 10.66 7.30 29.57
C MET A 102 11.80 8.30 29.39
N ASP A 103 12.27 8.42 28.16
CA ASP A 103 13.34 9.31 27.74
C ASP A 103 12.93 10.01 26.45
N HIS A 104 12.55 11.28 26.57
CA HIS A 104 11.95 12.04 25.49
C HIS A 104 12.94 12.40 24.40
N ASP A 105 14.21 12.64 24.75
CA ASP A 105 15.25 12.98 23.77
C ASP A 105 15.45 11.85 22.76
N TRP A 106 15.42 10.61 23.23
CA TRP A 106 15.57 9.41 22.40
C TRP A 106 14.25 8.82 21.94
N ASP A 107 13.11 9.34 22.41
CA ASP A 107 11.80 8.73 22.22
C ASP A 107 11.73 7.26 22.69
N ALA A 108 12.27 6.98 23.88
CA ALA A 108 12.38 5.63 24.44
C ALA A 108 11.51 5.44 25.69
N GLY A 109 10.71 4.37 25.73
CA GLY A 109 9.80 4.06 26.83
C GLY A 109 9.91 2.60 27.31
N MET A 110 9.69 2.37 28.61
CA MET A 110 9.66 1.02 29.18
C MET A 110 8.40 0.79 30.01
N ALA A 111 7.80 -0.39 29.87
CA ALA A 111 6.70 -0.86 30.72
C ALA A 111 6.99 -2.24 31.30
N LYS A 112 6.11 -2.69 32.19
CA LYS A 112 6.18 -4.02 32.80
C LYS A 112 4.79 -4.64 32.89
N ILE A 113 4.63 -5.84 32.36
CA ILE A 113 3.39 -6.61 32.49
C ILE A 113 3.11 -6.86 33.98
N MET A 114 1.86 -6.61 34.37
CA MET A 114 1.38 -6.86 35.73
C MET A 114 0.92 -8.32 35.87
N GLY A 115 1.25 -8.92 37.01
CA GLY A 115 0.92 -10.31 37.32
C GLY A 115 2.11 -11.25 37.16
N GLU A 116 1.95 -12.44 37.72
CA GLU A 116 2.95 -13.52 37.66
C GLU A 116 2.73 -14.37 36.39
N GLY A 117 3.81 -14.74 35.71
CA GLY A 117 3.73 -15.57 34.52
C GLY A 117 5.06 -15.60 33.77
N LYS A 118 5.18 -16.57 32.87
CA LYS A 118 6.26 -16.62 31.87
C LYS A 118 5.73 -16.04 30.58
N TRP A 119 6.22 -14.86 30.20
CA TRP A 119 5.76 -14.15 29.01
C TRP A 119 6.60 -14.54 27.79
N PRO A 120 6.01 -14.59 26.57
CA PRO A 120 6.78 -14.77 25.36
C PRO A 120 7.69 -13.55 25.17
N PHE A 121 9.00 -13.75 25.06
CA PHE A 121 9.97 -12.66 25.01
C PHE A 121 11.07 -12.93 23.99
N VAL A 122 11.73 -11.86 23.57
CA VAL A 122 12.92 -11.84 22.71
C VAL A 122 14.10 -11.23 23.44
N GLU A 123 15.32 -11.53 22.99
CA GLU A 123 16.53 -10.95 23.58
C GLU A 123 16.89 -9.63 22.89
N MET A 124 17.60 -8.76 23.60
CA MET A 124 18.19 -7.56 23.03
C MET A 124 19.58 -7.88 22.47
N ALA A 125 19.85 -7.50 21.22
CA ALA A 125 21.12 -7.79 20.55
C ALA A 125 22.29 -7.10 21.24
N LYS A 126 23.32 -7.84 21.66
CA LYS A 126 24.46 -7.27 22.41
C LYS A 126 25.32 -6.35 21.57
N ASP A 127 25.54 -6.74 20.33
CA ASP A 127 26.36 -6.00 19.37
C ASP A 127 25.51 -5.00 18.59
N LYS A 128 26.11 -3.87 18.23
CA LYS A 128 25.47 -2.89 17.34
C LYS A 128 25.35 -3.47 15.93
N PRO A 129 24.25 -3.21 15.21
CA PRO A 129 24.17 -3.57 13.80
C PRO A 129 25.19 -2.76 12.98
N LYS A 130 25.49 -3.26 11.79
CA LYS A 130 26.34 -2.57 10.81
C LYS A 130 25.50 -2.14 9.60
N PRO A 131 25.86 -1.02 8.94
CA PRO A 131 25.31 -0.72 7.62
C PRO A 131 25.46 -1.91 6.68
N GLY A 132 24.37 -2.30 6.02
CA GLY A 132 24.29 -3.50 5.21
C GLY A 132 24.02 -4.79 6.00
N ASP A 133 23.58 -4.75 7.25
CA ASP A 133 22.99 -5.93 7.90
C ASP A 133 21.52 -6.09 7.48
N TRP A 134 21.06 -7.33 7.37
CA TRP A 134 19.64 -7.64 7.21
C TRP A 134 18.89 -7.39 8.52
N CYS A 135 17.71 -6.80 8.42
CA CYS A 135 16.82 -6.56 9.54
C CYS A 135 15.36 -6.90 9.19
N LEU A 136 14.57 -7.16 10.23
CA LEU A 136 13.17 -7.51 10.13
C LEU A 136 12.35 -6.59 11.05
N GLY A 137 11.43 -5.82 10.50
CA GLY A 137 10.52 -4.95 11.26
C GLY A 137 9.14 -5.58 11.46
N THR A 138 8.47 -5.27 12.57
CA THR A 138 7.11 -5.69 12.85
C THR A 138 6.42 -4.73 13.82
N GLY A 139 5.09 -4.71 13.81
CA GLY A 139 4.29 -3.80 14.62
C GLY A 139 2.82 -3.86 14.24
N HIS A 140 2.07 -2.82 14.56
CA HIS A 140 0.63 -2.72 14.33
C HIS A 140 0.31 -1.50 13.43
N PRO A 141 0.64 -1.54 12.13
CA PRO A 141 0.46 -0.40 11.22
C PRO A 141 -1.01 -0.02 11.05
N GLY A 142 -1.36 1.24 11.26
CA GLY A 142 -2.74 1.72 11.24
C GLY A 142 -3.58 1.20 12.40
N GLY A 143 -2.94 0.66 13.45
CA GLY A 143 -3.58 0.19 14.68
C GLY A 143 -3.62 -1.33 14.84
N ILE A 144 -4.21 -1.73 15.97
CA ILE A 144 -4.32 -3.12 16.41
C ILE A 144 -5.64 -3.70 15.89
N PHE A 145 -5.57 -4.78 15.13
CA PHE A 145 -6.74 -5.46 14.58
C PHE A 145 -6.75 -6.91 15.04
N THR A 146 -7.85 -7.36 15.63
CA THR A 146 -7.99 -8.70 16.22
C THR A 146 -7.70 -9.83 15.23
N ASP A 147 -8.00 -9.61 13.95
CA ASP A 147 -7.88 -10.63 12.91
C ASP A 147 -6.57 -10.51 12.10
N ARG A 148 -5.67 -9.60 12.50
CA ARG A 148 -4.41 -9.34 11.80
C ARG A 148 -3.22 -9.48 12.74
N LYS A 149 -2.45 -10.56 12.56
CA LYS A 149 -1.13 -10.68 13.19
C LYS A 149 -0.20 -9.54 12.74
N PRO A 150 0.77 -9.11 13.58
CA PRO A 150 1.78 -8.15 13.18
C PRO A 150 2.46 -8.56 11.86
N PRO A 151 2.49 -7.71 10.82
CA PRO A 151 3.18 -8.02 9.57
C PRO A 151 4.69 -8.01 9.75
N LEU A 152 5.36 -9.00 9.16
CA LEU A 152 6.82 -8.99 9.03
C LEU A 152 7.24 -8.19 7.80
N ARG A 153 8.31 -7.39 7.93
CA ARG A 153 8.86 -6.57 6.83
C ARG A 153 10.37 -6.71 6.79
N LEU A 154 10.91 -6.88 5.59
CA LEU A 154 12.33 -7.07 5.34
C LEU A 154 12.97 -5.73 5.00
N GLY A 155 14.17 -5.51 5.56
CA GLY A 155 15.01 -4.39 5.16
C GLY A 155 16.48 -4.60 5.47
N ARG A 156 17.22 -3.52 5.27
CA ARG A 156 18.65 -3.37 5.42
C ARG A 156 18.90 -2.19 6.34
N VAL A 157 19.89 -2.35 7.20
CA VAL A 157 20.42 -1.25 7.99
C VAL A 157 21.20 -0.31 7.07
N LEU A 158 20.78 0.95 6.98
CA LEU A 158 21.39 1.94 6.09
C LEU A 158 22.37 2.84 6.85
N VAL A 159 21.95 3.29 8.02
CA VAL A 159 22.72 4.20 8.89
C VAL A 159 22.65 3.68 10.32
N VAL A 160 23.77 3.80 11.05
CA VAL A 160 23.85 3.47 12.47
C VAL A 160 24.56 4.63 13.17
N GLY A 161 23.86 5.32 14.07
CA GLY A 161 24.47 6.35 14.89
C GLY A 161 25.39 5.80 15.98
N ASP A 162 26.12 6.70 16.63
CA ASP A 162 27.11 6.35 17.65
C ASP A 162 26.49 6.04 19.03
N GLY A 163 25.18 6.24 19.17
CA GLY A 163 24.43 6.05 20.43
C GLY A 163 24.61 7.20 21.42
N LYS A 164 25.10 8.36 20.98
CA LYS A 164 25.32 9.56 21.81
C LYS A 164 24.48 10.74 21.37
N ASP A 165 24.10 10.76 20.10
CA ASP A 165 23.30 11.81 19.48
C ASP A 165 21.89 11.26 19.19
N PRO A 166 20.85 11.71 19.92
CA PRO A 166 19.47 11.25 19.71
C PRO A 166 18.92 11.54 18.31
N THR A 167 19.52 12.49 17.58
CA THR A 167 19.17 12.77 16.18
C THR A 167 19.74 11.73 15.20
N LYS A 168 20.63 10.84 15.68
CA LYS A 168 21.31 9.81 14.89
C LYS A 168 21.00 8.43 15.46
N GLY A 169 19.80 7.93 15.14
CA GLY A 169 19.37 6.57 15.47
C GLY A 169 19.91 5.51 14.51
N ILE A 170 19.19 4.39 14.42
CA ILE A 170 19.33 3.43 13.31
C ILE A 170 18.36 3.84 12.22
N GLN A 171 18.81 3.89 10.98
CA GLN A 171 17.95 4.05 9.80
C GLN A 171 17.92 2.77 8.98
N THR A 172 16.72 2.38 8.51
CA THR A 172 16.53 1.21 7.64
C THR A 172 15.58 1.51 6.48
N ASP A 173 15.60 0.66 5.46
CA ASP A 173 14.54 0.57 4.46
C ASP A 173 13.47 -0.50 4.78
N ALA A 174 13.52 -1.13 5.97
CA ALA A 174 12.38 -1.86 6.51
C ALA A 174 11.25 -0.84 6.76
N THR A 175 10.30 -0.78 5.83
CA THR A 175 9.23 0.24 5.84
C THR A 175 8.38 0.12 7.10
N VAL A 176 8.13 1.25 7.78
CA VAL A 176 7.19 1.32 8.91
C VAL A 176 6.12 2.39 8.63
N TYR A 177 5.04 2.36 9.40
CA TYR A 177 3.87 3.24 9.26
C TYR A 177 3.32 3.60 10.65
N PRO A 178 2.61 4.73 10.84
CA PRO A 178 1.94 5.04 12.12
C PRO A 178 1.22 3.82 12.72
N GLY A 179 1.37 3.63 14.03
CA GLY A 179 0.96 2.42 14.75
C GLY A 179 2.05 1.35 14.88
N ASP A 180 3.05 1.31 13.98
CA ASP A 180 4.28 0.53 14.20
C ASP A 180 5.16 1.13 15.31
N SER A 181 5.01 2.42 15.62
CA SER A 181 5.80 3.11 16.66
C SER A 181 5.83 2.34 17.97
N GLY A 182 7.02 2.19 18.55
CA GLY A 182 7.30 1.33 19.70
C GLY A 182 7.50 -0.15 19.38
N GLY A 183 7.25 -0.58 18.15
CA GLY A 183 7.46 -1.94 17.67
C GLY A 183 8.94 -2.29 17.48
N PRO A 184 9.29 -3.59 17.43
CA PRO A 184 10.67 -4.02 17.34
C PRO A 184 11.23 -4.09 15.91
N LEU A 185 12.48 -3.65 15.78
CA LEU A 185 13.37 -3.99 14.68
C LEU A 185 14.32 -5.11 15.13
N TYR A 186 14.33 -6.23 14.40
CA TYR A 186 15.11 -7.43 14.68
C TYR A 186 16.31 -7.61 13.74
N ASN A 187 17.36 -8.26 14.23
CA ASN A 187 18.36 -8.92 13.37
C ASN A 187 17.89 -10.33 12.95
N LEU A 188 18.64 -11.01 12.08
CA LEU A 188 18.31 -12.37 11.64
C LEU A 188 18.42 -13.43 12.76
N GLN A 189 19.04 -13.12 13.90
CA GLN A 189 19.08 -14.00 15.08
C GLN A 189 17.81 -13.88 15.94
N GLY A 190 16.85 -13.03 15.55
CA GLY A 190 15.62 -12.80 16.30
C GLY A 190 15.82 -11.96 17.56
N GLU A 191 16.90 -11.18 17.61
CA GLU A 191 17.22 -10.26 18.70
C GLU A 191 16.83 -8.82 18.31
N VAL A 192 16.31 -8.06 19.26
CA VAL A 192 15.93 -6.65 19.05
C VAL A 192 17.20 -5.81 18.91
N ILE A 193 17.34 -5.10 17.79
CA ILE A 193 18.42 -4.14 17.53
C ILE A 193 17.95 -2.69 17.69
N GLY A 194 16.65 -2.43 17.54
CA GLY A 194 16.06 -1.11 17.76
C GLY A 194 14.55 -1.13 17.91
N ILE A 195 13.99 0.03 18.27
CA ILE A 195 12.56 0.25 18.47
C ILE A 195 12.08 1.32 17.49
N HIS A 196 11.02 1.05 16.73
CA HIS A 196 10.43 1.98 15.75
C HIS A 196 10.04 3.28 16.45
N SER A 197 10.47 4.43 15.93
CA SER A 197 10.15 5.75 16.51
C SER A 197 9.39 6.62 15.51
N ASN A 198 10.06 7.06 14.44
CA ASN A 198 9.48 7.97 13.47
C ASN A 198 9.86 7.60 12.03
N ILE A 199 9.17 8.24 11.08
CA ILE A 199 9.43 8.12 9.65
C ILE A 199 9.63 9.51 9.05
N GLY A 200 10.50 9.59 8.05
CA GLY A 200 10.63 10.76 7.20
C GLY A 200 9.67 10.72 6.01
N TYR A 201 9.75 11.73 5.15
CA TYR A 201 8.94 11.82 3.94
C TYR A 201 9.34 10.75 2.92
N GLY A 202 10.60 10.35 2.89
CA GLY A 202 11.08 9.25 2.03
C GLY A 202 10.64 7.87 2.53
N VAL A 203 10.39 6.93 1.62
CA VAL A 203 10.09 5.52 1.97
C VAL A 203 11.28 4.82 2.63
N LEU A 204 12.50 5.31 2.37
CA LEU A 204 13.77 4.81 2.93
C LEU A 204 14.17 5.47 4.26
N GLU A 205 13.36 6.42 4.74
CA GLU A 205 13.62 7.15 5.98
C GLU A 205 12.76 6.54 7.10
N ASN A 206 13.20 5.40 7.64
CA ASN A 206 12.55 4.75 8.79
C ASN A 206 13.55 4.71 9.94
N GLN A 207 13.25 5.42 11.03
CA GLN A 207 14.17 5.64 12.16
C GLN A 207 13.78 4.79 13.37
N HIS A 208 14.82 4.29 14.04
CA HIS A 208 14.67 3.40 15.19
C HIS A 208 15.61 3.82 16.31
N VAL A 209 15.09 3.80 17.53
CA VAL A 209 15.88 3.98 18.76
C VAL A 209 16.76 2.76 18.95
N PRO A 210 18.09 2.89 19.02
CA PRO A 210 18.98 1.75 19.24
C PRO A 210 18.71 1.06 20.58
N VAL A 211 18.70 -0.28 20.59
CA VAL A 211 18.42 -1.06 21.82
C VAL A 211 19.44 -0.80 22.94
N GLU A 212 20.63 -0.31 22.60
CA GLU A 212 21.66 0.08 23.56
C GLU A 212 21.24 1.23 24.48
N VAL A 213 20.37 2.13 24.02
CA VAL A 213 19.83 3.24 24.82
C VAL A 213 19.03 2.66 25.99
N TYR A 214 18.17 1.68 25.71
CA TYR A 214 17.38 0.96 26.71
C TYR A 214 18.26 0.22 27.73
N ARG A 215 19.36 -0.38 27.28
CA ARG A 215 20.32 -1.03 28.18
C ARG A 215 21.06 -0.05 29.08
N GLN A 216 21.52 1.07 28.52
CA GLN A 216 22.28 2.07 29.27
C GLN A 216 21.42 2.74 30.35
N LYS A 217 20.13 2.98 30.05
CA LYS A 217 19.17 3.62 30.96
C LYS A 217 18.26 2.62 31.70
N TRP A 218 18.61 1.33 31.72
CA TRP A 218 17.73 0.27 32.25
C TRP A 218 17.27 0.51 33.70
N ASP A 219 18.19 0.88 34.58
CA ASP A 219 17.88 1.13 36.00
C ASP A 219 17.09 2.43 36.19
N ASP A 220 17.31 3.44 35.34
CA ASP A 220 16.54 4.68 35.35
C ASP A 220 15.09 4.42 34.93
N PHE A 221 14.89 3.64 33.86
CA PHE A 221 13.57 3.20 33.44
C PHE A 221 12.87 2.42 34.54
N LYS A 222 13.54 1.43 35.16
CA LYS A 222 12.96 0.65 36.27
C LYS A 222 12.61 1.49 37.49
N ALA A 223 13.32 2.57 37.74
CA ALA A 223 13.04 3.51 38.80
C ALA A 223 11.91 4.52 38.44
N SER A 224 11.22 4.32 37.31
CA SER A 224 10.20 5.23 36.78
C SER A 224 10.68 6.67 36.61
N LYS A 225 11.96 6.83 36.22
CA LYS A 225 12.50 8.15 35.90
C LYS A 225 12.03 8.59 34.52
N GLU A 226 11.86 9.90 34.42
CA GLU A 226 11.60 10.62 33.19
C GLU A 226 12.82 11.51 32.89
N SER A 227 13.32 11.46 31.66
CA SER A 227 14.44 12.28 31.20
C SER A 227 14.19 12.89 29.83
N GLY A 228 14.99 13.89 29.48
CA GLY A 228 14.83 14.67 28.26
C GLY A 228 13.72 15.70 28.41
N ASP A 229 13.67 16.61 27.44
CA ASP A 229 12.58 17.57 27.39
C ASP A 229 11.37 16.87 26.75
N PRO A 230 10.25 16.70 27.48
CA PRO A 230 9.02 16.25 26.84
C PRO A 230 8.76 17.21 25.69
N LEU A 231 8.75 16.68 24.48
CA LEU A 231 8.21 17.36 23.31
C LEU A 231 6.71 17.56 23.60
N TYR A 232 6.40 18.53 24.45
CA TYR A 232 5.07 19.08 24.57
C TYR A 232 4.79 19.69 23.21
N LEU A 233 3.94 19.03 22.43
CA LEU A 233 3.22 19.59 21.29
C LEU A 233 2.20 20.65 21.79
N ASP A 234 2.64 21.54 22.68
CA ASP A 234 1.88 22.60 23.34
C ASP A 234 2.66 23.92 23.22
N ASP A 235 2.98 24.26 21.97
CA ASP A 235 2.96 25.62 21.44
C ASP A 235 3.05 25.52 19.92
N GLU A 236 2.37 26.41 19.20
CA GLU A 236 2.39 26.51 17.73
C GLU A 236 3.78 26.84 17.14
N SER A 237 4.87 26.58 17.86
CA SER A 237 6.25 26.89 17.48
C SER A 237 7.16 25.67 17.29
N ASP A 238 6.79 24.46 17.69
CA ASP A 238 7.65 23.26 17.51
C ASP A 238 7.14 22.27 16.45
N PHE A 239 5.98 22.57 15.84
CA PHE A 239 5.68 22.16 14.46
C PHE A 239 6.34 23.09 13.42
N PHE A 240 7.04 24.13 13.89
CA PHE A 240 7.71 25.16 13.09
C PHE A 240 9.20 24.85 12.89
N LEU A 241 9.49 23.73 12.22
CA LEU A 241 10.59 23.65 11.25
C LEU A 241 10.05 23.47 9.82
N LEU A 242 8.80 23.88 9.58
CA LEU A 242 8.16 23.89 8.26
C LEU A 242 7.50 25.24 7.91
N GLU A 243 8.03 26.36 8.38
CA GLU A 243 7.74 27.68 7.78
C GLU A 243 9.00 28.50 7.54
N PHE A 244 9.75 28.14 6.49
CA PHE A 244 10.23 29.05 5.45
C PHE A 244 10.91 28.18 4.38
N VAL A 245 10.14 27.63 3.44
CA VAL A 245 10.71 27.32 2.12
C VAL A 245 10.21 28.44 1.19
N PRO A 246 10.97 29.53 1.04
CA PRO A 246 10.73 30.49 -0.03
C PRO A 246 10.88 29.78 -1.39
N GLU A 247 10.68 30.47 -2.51
CA GLU A 247 10.76 29.93 -3.89
C GLU A 247 12.05 29.14 -4.28
N SER A 248 12.94 28.82 -3.34
CA SER A 248 13.85 27.68 -3.36
C SER A 248 13.17 26.30 -3.48
N ILE A 249 11.90 26.24 -3.89
CA ILE A 249 11.38 25.20 -4.80
C ILE A 249 12.28 25.04 -6.06
N LEU A 250 13.19 25.99 -6.34
CA LEU A 250 14.33 25.81 -7.26
C LEU A 250 15.46 24.91 -6.71
N ILE A 251 15.58 24.71 -5.40
CA ILE A 251 16.45 23.70 -4.79
C ILE A 251 15.88 22.29 -5.01
N PHE A 252 14.61 22.12 -5.40
CA PHE A 252 14.11 20.83 -5.88
C PHE A 252 14.86 20.34 -7.14
N TYR A 253 15.43 21.27 -7.93
CA TYR A 253 16.34 20.93 -9.04
C TYR A 253 17.78 20.64 -8.58
N ASP A 254 18.30 21.34 -7.56
CA ASP A 254 19.64 21.06 -7.00
C ASP A 254 19.64 19.85 -6.04
N THR A 255 18.52 19.47 -5.42
CA THR A 255 18.36 18.29 -4.57
C THR A 255 18.23 17.03 -5.41
N ILE A 256 17.45 17.06 -6.50
CA ILE A 256 17.43 15.97 -7.48
C ILE A 256 18.78 15.88 -8.19
N ALA A 257 19.41 17.01 -8.54
CA ALA A 257 20.78 16.99 -9.05
C ALA A 257 21.76 16.41 -8.02
N SER A 258 21.65 16.75 -6.72
CA SER A 258 22.51 16.20 -5.65
C SER A 258 22.32 14.70 -5.44
N TRP A 259 21.11 14.18 -5.58
CA TRP A 259 20.82 12.73 -5.56
C TRP A 259 21.52 11.98 -6.70
N PHE A 260 21.81 12.66 -7.81
CA PHE A 260 22.51 12.11 -8.97
C PHE A 260 23.97 12.57 -9.11
N THR A 261 24.44 13.56 -8.35
CA THR A 261 25.83 14.06 -8.40
C THR A 261 26.70 13.59 -7.25
N GLU A 262 26.09 13.19 -6.12
CA GLU A 262 26.76 12.50 -5.01
C GLU A 262 25.84 11.39 -4.49
N THR A 263 25.88 10.20 -5.10
CA THR A 263 25.15 9.03 -4.56
C THR A 263 25.66 8.76 -3.15
N PRO A 264 24.83 8.87 -2.09
CA PRO A 264 25.29 8.57 -0.74
C PRO A 264 25.73 7.10 -0.68
N ASP A 265 26.87 6.80 -0.05
CA ASP A 265 27.41 5.43 0.04
C ASP A 265 26.39 4.41 0.60
N TRP A 266 25.37 4.86 1.33
CA TRP A 266 24.29 4.02 1.87
C TRP A 266 23.31 3.49 0.81
N TYR A 267 23.18 4.13 -0.36
CA TYR A 267 22.20 3.72 -1.38
C TYR A 267 22.49 2.32 -1.92
N GLY A 268 23.76 1.94 -2.03
CA GLY A 268 24.19 0.59 -2.40
C GLY A 268 23.86 -0.48 -1.35
N LEU A 269 23.48 -0.10 -0.13
CA LEU A 269 23.18 -1.02 0.97
C LEU A 269 21.70 -1.43 1.04
N ALA A 270 20.81 -0.68 0.38
CA ALA A 270 19.37 -0.91 0.40
C ALA A 270 19.00 -2.30 -0.15
N LYS A 271 17.85 -2.83 0.29
CA LYS A 271 17.35 -4.16 -0.09
C LYS A 271 17.10 -4.27 -1.59
N ASP A 272 16.69 -3.15 -2.19
CA ASP A 272 16.39 -3.00 -3.61
C ASP A 272 17.53 -2.29 -4.37
N SER A 273 18.74 -2.20 -3.80
CA SER A 273 19.92 -1.70 -4.52
C SER A 273 20.38 -2.67 -5.60
N ALA A 274 21.04 -2.17 -6.65
CA ALA A 274 21.58 -3.01 -7.71
C ALA A 274 22.56 -4.07 -7.17
N GLU A 275 23.35 -3.70 -6.15
CA GLU A 275 24.30 -4.58 -5.47
C GLU A 275 23.58 -5.73 -4.76
N THR A 276 22.51 -5.44 -4.02
CA THR A 276 21.73 -6.48 -3.31
C THR A 276 20.96 -7.36 -4.30
N LEU A 277 20.29 -6.74 -5.28
CA LEU A 277 19.45 -7.44 -6.25
C LEU A 277 20.27 -8.28 -7.24
N SER A 278 21.56 -8.00 -7.43
CA SER A 278 22.46 -8.86 -8.23
C SER A 278 22.45 -10.32 -7.76
N GLY A 279 22.21 -10.56 -6.47
CA GLY A 279 22.11 -11.90 -5.87
C GLY A 279 20.95 -12.75 -6.37
N VAL A 280 19.88 -12.11 -6.84
CA VAL A 280 18.64 -12.74 -7.33
C VAL A 280 18.48 -12.63 -8.84
N GLY A 281 19.40 -12.00 -9.56
CA GLY A 281 19.33 -11.93 -11.03
C GLY A 281 19.27 -13.31 -11.70
N THR A 282 19.88 -14.33 -11.10
CA THR A 282 19.85 -15.71 -11.61
C THR A 282 18.47 -16.36 -11.54
N ILE A 283 17.59 -15.92 -10.63
CA ILE A 283 16.22 -16.46 -10.50
C ILE A 283 15.23 -15.74 -11.41
N THR A 284 15.48 -14.47 -11.77
CA THR A 284 14.59 -13.69 -12.64
C THR A 284 14.94 -13.82 -14.12
N THR A 285 16.22 -13.96 -14.49
CA THR A 285 16.69 -14.13 -15.89
C THR A 285 15.93 -15.20 -16.68
N PRO A 286 15.59 -16.38 -16.10
CA PRO A 286 14.80 -17.39 -16.81
C PRO A 286 13.39 -16.93 -17.22
N LEU A 287 12.88 -15.80 -16.73
CA LEU A 287 11.57 -15.23 -17.07
C LEU A 287 11.56 -14.42 -18.35
N LYS A 288 12.69 -14.30 -19.06
CA LYS A 288 12.71 -13.63 -20.37
C LYS A 288 11.58 -14.16 -21.27
N ARG A 289 10.80 -13.23 -21.83
CA ARG A 289 9.57 -13.47 -22.61
C ARG A 289 8.42 -14.17 -21.88
N THR A 290 8.38 -14.06 -20.55
CA THR A 290 7.25 -14.49 -19.71
C THR A 290 6.42 -13.30 -19.24
N ILE A 291 7.05 -12.14 -19.06
CA ILE A 291 6.45 -10.92 -18.56
C ILE A 291 6.26 -9.95 -19.73
N VAL A 292 5.16 -9.19 -19.71
CA VAL A 292 4.85 -8.13 -20.66
C VAL A 292 4.43 -6.88 -19.91
N ASP A 293 4.68 -5.71 -20.50
CA ASP A 293 4.06 -4.46 -20.07
C ASP A 293 2.73 -4.31 -20.81
N VAL A 294 1.66 -3.96 -20.08
CA VAL A 294 0.31 -3.81 -20.61
C VAL A 294 -0.04 -2.34 -20.62
N LEU A 295 -0.21 -1.82 -21.82
CA LEU A 295 -0.54 -0.44 -22.09
C LEU A 295 -2.03 -0.32 -22.42
N ALA A 296 -2.63 0.77 -21.96
CA ALA A 296 -3.97 1.23 -22.29
C ALA A 296 -3.86 2.62 -22.93
N ASP A 297 -4.32 2.76 -24.17
CA ASP A 297 -4.19 4.00 -24.95
C ASP A 297 -2.74 4.54 -24.94
N GLU A 298 -1.77 3.63 -25.17
CA GLU A 298 -0.31 3.89 -25.17
C GLU A 298 0.31 4.26 -23.81
N VAL A 299 -0.43 4.18 -22.71
CA VAL A 299 0.08 4.43 -21.35
C VAL A 299 0.23 3.11 -20.59
N PRO A 300 1.40 2.81 -19.97
CA PRO A 300 1.55 1.65 -19.10
C PRO A 300 0.54 1.70 -17.94
N VAL A 301 -0.20 0.61 -17.74
CA VAL A 301 -1.24 0.54 -16.68
C VAL A 301 -1.13 -0.70 -15.80
N ALA A 302 -0.48 -1.75 -16.29
CA ALA A 302 -0.25 -3.00 -15.57
C ALA A 302 0.89 -3.77 -16.21
N MET A 303 1.47 -4.71 -15.48
CA MET A 303 2.25 -5.79 -16.06
C MET A 303 1.35 -7.00 -16.35
N GLY A 304 1.83 -7.95 -17.13
CA GLY A 304 1.13 -9.19 -17.40
C GLY A 304 2.07 -10.38 -17.53
N VAL A 305 1.52 -11.58 -17.34
CA VAL A 305 2.28 -12.84 -17.45
C VAL A 305 1.71 -13.76 -18.52
N ALA A 306 2.59 -14.32 -19.33
CA ALA A 306 2.24 -15.27 -20.38
C ALA A 306 1.78 -16.60 -19.77
N VAL A 307 0.52 -16.96 -20.03
CA VAL A 307 -0.09 -18.24 -19.62
C VAL A 307 0.20 -19.35 -20.64
N ASN A 308 0.45 -18.99 -21.90
CA ASN A 308 0.81 -19.95 -22.95
C ASN A 308 1.73 -19.33 -24.01
N ARG A 309 2.19 -20.18 -24.93
CA ARG A 309 3.04 -19.77 -26.07
C ARG A 309 2.29 -19.01 -27.18
N ARG A 310 0.97 -18.87 -27.08
CA ARG A 310 0.07 -18.34 -28.12
C ARG A 310 -0.49 -16.97 -27.75
N GLY A 311 0.15 -16.23 -26.84
CA GLY A 311 -0.26 -14.86 -26.53
C GLY A 311 -1.41 -14.73 -25.55
N LEU A 312 -1.72 -15.75 -24.74
CA LEU A 312 -2.63 -15.55 -23.61
C LEU A 312 -1.88 -14.92 -22.44
N ILE A 313 -2.26 -13.71 -22.06
CA ILE A 313 -1.63 -12.93 -20.98
C ILE A 313 -2.62 -12.77 -19.83
N LEU A 314 -2.20 -13.09 -18.61
CA LEU A 314 -2.95 -12.82 -17.38
C LEU A 314 -2.48 -11.49 -16.79
N THR A 315 -3.41 -10.60 -16.41
CA THR A 315 -3.08 -9.27 -15.86
C THR A 315 -4.23 -8.75 -14.97
N LYS A 316 -4.03 -7.57 -14.35
CA LYS A 316 -5.01 -6.85 -13.54
C LYS A 316 -6.13 -6.27 -14.40
N LEU A 317 -7.38 -6.40 -13.97
CA LEU A 317 -8.56 -6.05 -14.76
C LEU A 317 -8.99 -4.59 -14.64
N SER A 318 -9.02 -4.04 -13.42
CA SER A 318 -9.62 -2.73 -13.11
C SER A 318 -9.00 -1.54 -13.84
N VAL A 319 -7.76 -1.71 -14.32
CA VAL A 319 -6.97 -0.68 -15.00
C VAL A 319 -7.08 -0.73 -16.52
N LEU A 320 -7.71 -1.78 -17.08
CA LEU A 320 -7.80 -1.98 -18.52
C LEU A 320 -8.96 -1.18 -19.14
N LYS A 321 -8.65 0.01 -19.62
CA LYS A 321 -9.57 0.93 -20.31
C LYS A 321 -8.97 1.29 -21.68
N GLY A 322 -9.79 1.48 -22.70
CA GLY A 322 -9.30 1.87 -24.03
C GLY A 322 -8.70 0.74 -24.88
N GLU A 323 -7.84 1.11 -25.82
CA GLU A 323 -7.10 0.20 -26.71
C GLU A 323 -5.94 -0.43 -25.97
N LEU A 324 -5.80 -1.76 -26.07
CA LEU A 324 -4.82 -2.52 -25.29
C LEU A 324 -3.65 -2.97 -26.15
N ILE A 325 -2.44 -2.75 -25.65
CA ILE A 325 -1.18 -3.17 -26.27
C ILE A 325 -0.38 -3.94 -25.22
N CYS A 326 0.22 -5.06 -25.61
CA CYS A 326 1.24 -5.74 -24.82
C CYS A 326 2.60 -5.43 -25.43
N LEU A 327 3.49 -4.82 -24.65
CA LEU A 327 4.88 -4.55 -25.02
C LEU A 327 5.78 -5.66 -24.49
N ILE A 328 6.62 -6.22 -25.35
CA ILE A 328 7.59 -7.27 -25.00
C ILE A 328 8.80 -7.17 -25.91
N ASP A 329 10.02 -7.24 -25.34
CA ASP A 329 11.27 -6.99 -26.08
C ASP A 329 11.24 -5.65 -26.88
N ASP A 330 10.64 -4.60 -26.31
CA ASP A 330 10.37 -3.29 -26.95
C ASP A 330 9.45 -3.33 -28.19
N GLU A 331 8.78 -4.46 -28.49
CA GLU A 331 7.87 -4.61 -29.62
C GLU A 331 6.40 -4.59 -29.16
N PRO A 332 5.54 -3.75 -29.76
CA PRO A 332 4.12 -3.65 -29.39
C PRO A 332 3.26 -4.67 -30.14
N PHE A 333 2.37 -5.34 -29.41
CA PHE A 333 1.38 -6.27 -29.96
C PHE A 333 -0.02 -5.86 -29.50
N ALA A 334 -0.94 -5.66 -30.44
CA ALA A 334 -2.34 -5.39 -30.12
C ALA A 334 -2.93 -6.53 -29.28
N ALA A 335 -3.75 -6.21 -28.29
CA ALA A 335 -4.33 -7.18 -27.38
C ALA A 335 -5.82 -6.95 -27.17
N LYS A 336 -6.56 -8.02 -26.87
CA LYS A 336 -7.99 -7.97 -26.56
C LYS A 336 -8.31 -8.78 -25.33
N ILE A 337 -9.19 -8.26 -24.46
CA ILE A 337 -9.71 -9.02 -23.33
C ILE A 337 -10.60 -10.16 -23.84
N VAL A 338 -10.21 -11.40 -23.56
CA VAL A 338 -10.96 -12.62 -23.95
C VAL A 338 -11.67 -13.29 -22.78
N SER A 339 -11.31 -12.96 -21.54
CA SER A 339 -12.03 -13.39 -20.34
C SER A 339 -11.75 -12.45 -19.17
N ARG A 340 -12.69 -12.39 -18.21
CA ARG A 340 -12.64 -11.52 -17.03
C ARG A 340 -13.04 -12.30 -15.79
N ASP A 341 -12.44 -11.95 -14.67
CA ASP A 341 -12.83 -12.35 -13.33
C ASP A 341 -12.83 -11.10 -12.42
N GLU A 342 -14.01 -10.53 -12.18
CA GLU A 342 -14.20 -9.30 -11.40
C GLU A 342 -13.93 -9.50 -9.90
N VAL A 343 -14.03 -10.75 -9.43
CA VAL A 343 -13.88 -11.10 -8.01
C VAL A 343 -12.42 -10.94 -7.60
N HIS A 344 -11.52 -11.54 -8.38
CA HIS A 344 -10.07 -11.47 -8.18
C HIS A 344 -9.41 -10.29 -8.88
N ASP A 345 -10.16 -9.51 -9.67
CA ASP A 345 -9.65 -8.40 -10.47
C ASP A 345 -8.66 -8.84 -11.56
N LEU A 346 -8.96 -9.98 -12.21
CA LEU A 346 -8.10 -10.59 -13.21
C LEU A 346 -8.72 -10.53 -14.62
N ALA A 347 -7.88 -10.26 -15.60
CA ALA A 347 -8.20 -10.32 -17.01
C ALA A 347 -7.31 -11.34 -17.72
N LEU A 348 -7.88 -12.01 -18.74
CA LEU A 348 -7.10 -12.76 -19.71
C LEU A 348 -7.14 -12.02 -21.04
N LEU A 349 -5.98 -11.57 -21.51
CA LEU A 349 -5.79 -10.94 -22.81
C LEU A 349 -5.35 -11.97 -23.84
N GLN A 350 -5.70 -11.74 -25.10
CA GLN A 350 -5.14 -12.41 -26.27
C GLN A 350 -4.37 -11.37 -27.07
N MET A 351 -3.05 -11.56 -27.16
CA MET A 351 -2.18 -10.82 -28.08
C MET A 351 -2.42 -11.29 -29.51
N GLU A 352 -2.43 -10.36 -30.45
CA GLU A 352 -2.45 -10.61 -31.88
C GLU A 352 -1.01 -10.85 -32.37
N GLU A 353 -0.80 -11.94 -33.11
CA GLU A 353 0.50 -12.33 -33.69
C GLU A 353 1.69 -12.28 -32.69
N PRO A 354 1.57 -12.95 -31.52
CA PRO A 354 2.57 -12.82 -30.46
C PRO A 354 3.94 -13.40 -30.88
N PRO A 355 5.03 -12.86 -30.32
CA PRO A 355 6.34 -13.48 -30.47
C PRO A 355 6.37 -14.83 -29.72
N PRO A 356 7.43 -15.64 -29.86
CA PRO A 356 7.58 -16.86 -29.08
C PRO A 356 7.63 -16.58 -27.56
N LEU A 357 6.50 -16.72 -26.88
CA LEU A 357 6.38 -16.52 -25.44
C LEU A 357 6.77 -17.76 -24.64
N LYS A 358 7.29 -17.54 -23.44
CA LYS A 358 7.52 -18.59 -22.45
C LYS A 358 6.38 -18.58 -21.42
N PRO A 359 5.61 -19.68 -21.27
CA PRO A 359 4.58 -19.75 -20.25
C PRO A 359 5.18 -19.71 -18.86
N ILE A 360 4.47 -19.07 -17.94
CA ILE A 360 4.84 -18.97 -16.54
C ILE A 360 4.94 -20.36 -15.87
N ALA A 361 5.90 -20.50 -14.96
CA ALA A 361 6.12 -21.71 -14.17
C ALA A 361 5.63 -21.51 -12.73
N TRP A 362 4.42 -21.97 -12.45
CA TRP A 362 3.82 -21.92 -11.12
C TRP A 362 4.59 -22.76 -10.10
N ALA A 363 4.70 -22.26 -8.87
CA ALA A 363 5.13 -23.05 -7.71
C ALA A 363 4.09 -24.11 -7.36
N ASP A 364 4.48 -25.13 -6.58
CA ASP A 364 3.59 -26.22 -6.21
C ASP A 364 2.54 -25.82 -5.16
N ARG A 365 2.91 -24.92 -4.25
CA ARG A 365 2.08 -24.44 -3.15
C ARG A 365 2.24 -22.93 -2.97
N SER A 366 1.28 -22.31 -2.29
CA SER A 366 1.40 -20.93 -1.82
C SER A 366 2.49 -20.74 -0.77
N PRO A 367 3.05 -19.50 -0.67
CA PRO A 367 4.08 -19.19 0.30
C PRO A 367 3.49 -19.12 1.71
N GLN A 368 4.37 -19.11 2.71
CA GLN A 368 4.04 -18.88 4.12
C GLN A 368 4.70 -17.59 4.64
N THR A 369 4.18 -17.04 5.73
CA THR A 369 4.80 -15.86 6.38
C THR A 369 6.27 -16.15 6.69
N GLY A 370 7.14 -15.20 6.35
CA GLY A 370 8.59 -15.34 6.49
C GLY A 370 9.32 -15.89 5.26
N ASP A 371 8.62 -16.41 4.25
CA ASP A 371 9.23 -16.74 2.95
C ASP A 371 9.71 -15.44 2.28
N TRP A 372 10.95 -15.43 1.81
CA TRP A 372 11.52 -14.30 1.07
C TRP A 372 11.06 -14.37 -0.38
N LEU A 373 10.73 -13.21 -0.93
CA LEU A 373 10.03 -13.06 -2.19
C LEU A 373 10.79 -12.12 -3.10
N VAL A 374 10.74 -12.39 -4.40
CA VAL A 374 11.29 -11.50 -5.43
C VAL A 374 10.21 -11.12 -6.42
N THR A 375 10.04 -9.82 -6.63
CA THR A 375 9.24 -9.28 -7.73
C THR A 375 10.21 -8.87 -8.85
N PRO A 376 10.07 -9.39 -10.07
CA PRO A 376 10.82 -8.95 -11.24
C PRO A 376 10.15 -7.78 -11.96
N ASP A 377 10.92 -7.04 -12.73
CA ASP A 377 10.46 -6.03 -13.69
C ASP A 377 10.14 -6.67 -15.07
N VAL A 378 9.60 -5.90 -16.01
CA VAL A 378 9.19 -6.34 -17.35
C VAL A 378 10.34 -6.94 -18.15
N ASP A 379 11.55 -6.40 -18.03
CA ASP A 379 12.75 -6.90 -18.69
C ASP A 379 13.34 -8.16 -18.00
N SER A 380 12.66 -8.67 -16.97
CA SER A 380 13.08 -9.78 -16.12
C SER A 380 14.29 -9.47 -15.23
N SER A 381 14.68 -8.20 -15.08
CA SER A 381 15.55 -7.78 -13.99
C SER A 381 14.82 -7.91 -12.65
N PRO A 382 15.51 -8.17 -11.55
CA PRO A 382 14.90 -8.11 -10.22
C PRO A 382 14.52 -6.66 -9.90
N LEU A 383 13.24 -6.43 -9.56
CA LEU A 383 12.71 -5.12 -9.20
C LEU A 383 12.79 -4.89 -7.69
N SER A 384 12.36 -5.87 -6.89
CA SER A 384 12.37 -5.74 -5.43
C SER A 384 12.47 -7.09 -4.72
N LEU A 385 13.15 -7.09 -3.57
CA LEU A 385 13.22 -8.18 -2.61
C LEU A 385 12.37 -7.85 -1.38
N GLY A 386 11.65 -8.85 -0.88
CA GLY A 386 10.79 -8.71 0.28
C GLY A 386 10.53 -10.03 0.98
N VAL A 387 9.49 -10.04 1.80
CA VAL A 387 9.03 -11.18 2.58
C VAL A 387 7.51 -11.26 2.53
N MET A 388 6.96 -12.46 2.64
CA MET A 388 5.54 -12.63 2.89
C MET A 388 5.23 -12.18 4.33
N SER A 389 4.53 -11.04 4.45
CA SER A 389 4.28 -10.36 5.71
C SER A 389 3.20 -11.03 6.56
N ASN A 390 2.09 -11.46 5.92
CA ASN A 390 0.98 -12.12 6.60
C ASN A 390 0.42 -13.28 5.75
N ALA A 391 -0.21 -14.22 6.44
CA ALA A 391 -0.90 -15.34 5.83
C ALA A 391 -2.01 -14.88 4.87
N VAL A 392 -2.39 -15.79 3.95
CA VAL A 392 -3.48 -15.55 3.02
C VAL A 392 -4.77 -15.20 3.77
N CYS A 393 -5.37 -14.07 3.41
CA CYS A 393 -6.62 -13.59 4.01
C CYS A 393 -7.58 -13.03 2.96
N LYS A 394 -8.83 -12.83 3.38
CA LYS A 394 -9.82 -12.08 2.61
C LYS A 394 -9.65 -10.61 2.94
N ILE A 395 -9.61 -9.76 1.92
CA ILE A 395 -9.65 -8.31 2.10
C ILE A 395 -11.10 -7.84 1.85
N PRO A 396 -11.76 -7.26 2.86
CA PRO A 396 -13.08 -6.67 2.68
C PRO A 396 -13.10 -5.66 1.53
N GLY A 397 -14.26 -5.44 0.92
CA GLY A 397 -14.43 -4.37 -0.08
C GLY A 397 -14.12 -3.02 0.55
N ALA A 398 -13.46 -2.13 -0.19
CA ALA A 398 -13.28 -0.75 0.25
C ALA A 398 -14.67 -0.11 0.45
N PRO A 399 -14.90 0.65 1.54
CA PRO A 399 -16.04 1.57 1.61
C PRO A 399 -16.00 2.50 0.40
N ALA A 400 -17.17 2.95 -0.09
CA ALA A 400 -17.22 3.94 -1.17
C ALA A 400 -16.36 5.17 -0.83
N ALA A 401 -15.59 5.70 -1.79
CA ALA A 401 -14.73 6.87 -1.59
C ALA A 401 -15.50 8.02 -0.92
N ARG A 402 -14.99 8.49 0.23
CA ARG A 402 -15.65 9.49 1.08
C ARG A 402 -14.96 10.84 0.93
N GLY A 403 -15.71 11.92 1.08
CA GLY A 403 -15.12 13.25 1.25
C GLY A 403 -14.50 13.38 2.65
N ALA A 404 -13.38 14.11 2.78
CA ALA A 404 -12.72 14.35 4.06
C ALA A 404 -12.59 15.84 4.35
N MET A 405 -12.92 16.24 5.59
CA MET A 405 -12.64 17.58 6.11
C MET A 405 -11.20 17.74 6.61
N LYS A 406 -10.56 16.61 6.98
CA LYS A 406 -9.23 16.51 7.59
C LYS A 406 -9.14 17.29 8.92
N VAL A 407 -9.98 16.88 9.88
CA VAL A 407 -10.00 17.35 11.26
C VAL A 407 -10.06 16.17 12.21
N GLU A 408 -9.51 16.32 13.40
CA GLU A 408 -9.72 15.41 14.53
C GLU A 408 -10.70 16.04 15.49
N VAL A 409 -11.60 15.22 16.01
CA VAL A 409 -12.69 15.66 16.84
C VAL A 409 -12.63 14.99 18.20
N GLY A 410 -12.91 15.77 19.24
CA GLY A 410 -13.05 15.28 20.61
C GLY A 410 -14.47 14.87 20.94
N ASP A 411 -14.74 14.77 22.24
CA ASP A 411 -16.05 14.46 22.77
C ASP A 411 -17.11 15.52 22.46
N ALA A 412 -18.37 15.14 22.68
CA ALA A 412 -19.50 16.04 22.60
C ALA A 412 -19.39 17.16 23.65
N GLU A 413 -19.36 18.42 23.20
CA GLU A 413 -19.32 19.59 24.06
C GLU A 413 -20.36 20.62 23.60
N LYS A 414 -21.17 21.15 24.52
CA LYS A 414 -22.11 22.28 24.28
C LYS A 414 -23.07 22.09 23.09
N GLY A 415 -23.50 20.84 22.81
CA GLY A 415 -24.43 20.52 21.73
C GLY A 415 -23.79 20.50 20.34
N GLY A 416 -22.48 20.26 20.29
CA GLY A 416 -21.67 20.05 19.09
C GLY A 416 -20.45 19.20 19.41
N VAL A 417 -19.54 19.12 18.44
CA VAL A 417 -18.31 18.33 18.54
C VAL A 417 -17.11 19.27 18.50
N GLN A 418 -16.23 19.18 19.50
CA GLN A 418 -15.06 20.03 19.55
C GLN A 418 -14.00 19.57 18.54
N ILE A 419 -13.43 20.52 17.79
CA ILE A 419 -12.28 20.29 16.92
C ILE A 419 -11.02 20.25 17.80
N LYS A 420 -10.43 19.07 17.96
CA LYS A 420 -9.16 18.87 18.68
C LYS A 420 -7.95 19.19 17.80
N ARG A 421 -8.01 18.84 16.51
CA ARG A 421 -6.91 19.05 15.55
C ARG A 421 -7.45 19.45 14.18
N VAL A 422 -6.75 20.35 13.50
CA VAL A 422 -7.01 20.69 12.10
C VAL A 422 -5.76 20.35 11.30
N ILE A 423 -5.88 19.48 10.30
CA ILE A 423 -4.73 19.11 9.46
C ILE A 423 -4.38 20.30 8.56
N PHE A 424 -3.11 20.72 8.62
CA PHE A 424 -2.57 21.83 7.82
C PHE A 424 -2.78 21.60 6.31
N GLY A 425 -3.13 22.65 5.57
CA GLY A 425 -3.43 22.57 4.13
C GLY A 425 -4.74 21.82 3.77
N GLY A 426 -5.40 21.15 4.73
CA GLY A 426 -6.67 20.44 4.54
C GLY A 426 -7.86 21.36 4.23
N PRO A 427 -9.02 20.80 3.82
CA PRO A 427 -10.22 21.60 3.53
C PRO A 427 -10.70 22.45 4.69
N ALA A 428 -10.69 21.91 5.91
CA ALA A 428 -11.11 22.64 7.10
C ALA A 428 -10.17 23.82 7.40
N ALA A 429 -8.85 23.62 7.30
CA ALA A 429 -7.85 24.69 7.45
C ALA A 429 -8.06 25.80 6.41
N ARG A 430 -8.16 25.44 5.12
CA ARG A 430 -8.39 26.41 4.02
C ARG A 430 -9.71 27.16 4.16
N ALA A 431 -10.71 26.54 4.75
CA ALA A 431 -12.01 27.15 5.01
C ALA A 431 -12.06 27.96 6.33
N GLY A 432 -10.97 27.96 7.10
CA GLY A 432 -10.82 28.78 8.30
C GLY A 432 -11.38 28.16 9.59
N ILE A 433 -11.58 26.84 9.65
CA ILE A 433 -11.84 26.11 10.90
C ILE A 433 -10.56 26.07 11.74
N ARG A 434 -10.71 26.21 13.05
CA ARG A 434 -9.60 26.26 14.03
C ARG A 434 -9.79 25.21 15.12
N VAL A 435 -8.69 24.87 15.78
CA VAL A 435 -8.71 24.10 17.04
C VAL A 435 -9.60 24.83 18.05
N ASN A 436 -10.34 24.07 18.87
CA ASN A 436 -11.36 24.52 19.82
C ASN A 436 -12.66 25.08 19.20
N ASP A 437 -12.82 25.08 17.88
CA ASP A 437 -14.13 25.29 17.28
C ASP A 437 -15.08 24.16 17.70
N CYS A 438 -16.34 24.47 17.97
CA CYS A 438 -17.36 23.46 18.25
C CYS A 438 -18.30 23.33 17.05
N LEU A 439 -18.19 22.23 16.29
CA LEU A 439 -19.03 21.96 15.13
C LEU A 439 -20.42 21.50 15.59
N VAL A 440 -21.43 22.33 15.33
CA VAL A 440 -22.82 22.13 15.78
C VAL A 440 -23.75 21.72 14.65
N GLU A 441 -23.37 21.96 13.39
CA GLU A 441 -24.21 21.66 12.24
C GLU A 441 -23.38 21.22 11.03
N PHE A 442 -23.90 20.25 10.28
CA PHE A 442 -23.33 19.74 9.04
C PHE A 442 -24.44 19.62 7.99
N GLU A 443 -24.32 20.36 6.88
CA GLU A 443 -25.30 20.37 5.78
C GLU A 443 -26.75 20.60 6.26
N GLY A 444 -26.96 21.57 7.16
CA GLY A 444 -28.29 21.86 7.71
C GLY A 444 -28.75 20.95 8.84
N LYS A 445 -27.95 19.94 9.23
CA LYS A 445 -28.30 18.97 10.27
C LYS A 445 -27.49 19.21 11.54
N GLN A 446 -28.19 19.24 12.67
CA GLN A 446 -27.54 19.36 13.97
C GLN A 446 -26.64 18.14 14.24
N ILE A 447 -25.43 18.42 14.70
CA ILE A 447 -24.43 17.44 15.10
C ILE A 447 -24.30 17.52 16.61
N ALA A 448 -24.64 16.43 17.31
CA ALA A 448 -24.60 16.39 18.77
C ALA A 448 -23.30 15.77 19.32
N ASP A 449 -22.70 14.86 18.57
CA ASP A 449 -21.54 14.05 18.96
C ASP A 449 -20.73 13.60 17.73
N ALA A 450 -19.55 13.03 17.98
CA ALA A 450 -18.64 12.58 16.93
C ALA A 450 -19.29 11.52 16.04
N GLU A 451 -20.09 10.61 16.60
CA GLU A 451 -20.81 9.57 15.85
C GLU A 451 -21.77 10.17 14.82
N ALA A 452 -22.54 11.19 15.21
CA ALA A 452 -23.45 11.90 14.32
C ALA A 452 -22.71 12.60 13.17
N LEU A 453 -21.54 13.20 13.46
CA LEU A 453 -20.67 13.80 12.45
C LEU A 453 -20.15 12.74 11.47
N PHE A 454 -19.57 11.65 11.98
CA PHE A 454 -19.07 10.55 11.17
C PHE A 454 -20.15 10.01 10.24
N LYS A 455 -21.37 9.78 10.74
CA LYS A 455 -22.51 9.29 9.94
C LYS A 455 -22.95 10.24 8.83
N GLN A 456 -22.77 11.56 8.98
CA GLN A 456 -23.00 12.49 7.86
C GLN A 456 -21.83 12.47 6.88
N MET A 457 -20.59 12.43 7.37
CA MET A 457 -19.38 12.36 6.56
C MET A 457 -19.37 11.12 5.64
N GLU A 458 -19.89 9.98 6.10
CA GLU A 458 -20.01 8.75 5.27
C GLU A 458 -20.84 8.92 3.99
N LYS A 459 -21.71 9.94 3.95
CA LYS A 459 -22.59 10.21 2.80
C LYS A 459 -21.98 11.15 1.78
N THR A 460 -20.81 11.71 2.08
CA THR A 460 -20.16 12.71 1.25
C THR A 460 -19.18 12.11 0.25
N LYS A 461 -18.91 12.84 -0.83
CA LYS A 461 -17.96 12.44 -1.87
C LYS A 461 -16.76 13.39 -1.94
N PRO A 462 -15.60 12.91 -2.41
CA PRO A 462 -14.48 13.77 -2.79
C PRO A 462 -14.92 14.87 -3.77
N GLY A 463 -14.44 16.09 -3.58
CA GLY A 463 -14.75 17.25 -4.41
C GLY A 463 -16.13 17.86 -4.16
N GLN A 464 -16.96 17.28 -3.28
CA GLN A 464 -18.25 17.85 -2.89
C GLN A 464 -18.04 19.10 -2.03
N GLU A 465 -18.74 20.19 -2.34
CA GLU A 465 -18.83 21.33 -1.44
C GLU A 465 -19.86 21.06 -0.34
N ILE A 466 -19.48 21.34 0.90
CA ILE A 466 -20.35 21.24 2.07
C ILE A 466 -20.33 22.54 2.88
N GLY A 467 -21.40 22.80 3.62
CA GLY A 467 -21.53 23.84 4.62
C GLY A 467 -21.60 23.24 6.02
N VAL A 468 -20.82 23.80 6.95
CA VAL A 468 -20.85 23.46 8.38
C VAL A 468 -21.08 24.73 9.19
N LYS A 469 -21.66 24.58 10.38
CA LYS A 469 -21.76 25.65 11.37
C LYS A 469 -20.89 25.30 12.57
N VAL A 470 -20.00 26.22 12.92
CA VAL A 470 -19.12 26.10 14.09
C VAL A 470 -19.38 27.23 15.08
N LYS A 471 -19.26 26.93 16.36
CA LYS A 471 -19.22 27.91 17.45
C LYS A 471 -17.77 28.15 17.82
N ARG A 472 -17.33 29.40 17.69
CA ARG A 472 -16.01 29.86 18.12
C ARG A 472 -16.22 30.90 19.22
N ALA A 473 -15.87 30.53 20.45
CA ALA A 473 -16.29 31.28 21.64
C ALA A 473 -17.82 31.52 21.61
N ASP A 474 -18.27 32.77 21.62
CA ASP A 474 -19.69 33.14 21.61
C ASP A 474 -20.26 33.42 20.20
N GLN A 475 -19.47 33.20 19.13
CA GLN A 475 -19.88 33.48 17.75
C GLN A 475 -20.21 32.20 16.98
N GLU A 476 -21.33 32.22 16.25
CA GLU A 476 -21.68 31.19 15.26
C GLU A 476 -21.17 31.58 13.88
N LEU A 477 -20.37 30.71 13.26
CA LEU A 477 -19.79 30.90 11.94
C LEU A 477 -20.31 29.83 11.00
N GLN A 478 -20.84 30.25 9.85
CA GLN A 478 -21.18 29.36 8.74
C GLN A 478 -20.00 29.28 7.79
N ILE A 479 -19.42 28.08 7.65
CA ILE A 479 -18.22 27.85 6.84
C ILE A 479 -18.58 26.89 5.71
N LYS A 480 -18.16 27.21 4.48
CA LYS A 480 -18.25 26.32 3.33
C LYS A 480 -16.86 25.82 2.95
N MET A 481 -16.76 24.54 2.59
CA MET A 481 -15.51 23.96 2.14
C MET A 481 -15.75 22.91 1.06
N LYS A 482 -14.78 22.76 0.17
CA LYS A 482 -14.73 21.66 -0.80
C LYS A 482 -13.98 20.50 -0.18
N LEU A 483 -14.66 19.38 0.00
CA LEU A 483 -14.06 18.16 0.55
C LEU A 483 -13.00 17.63 -0.40
N VAL A 484 -11.89 17.18 0.16
CA VAL A 484 -10.90 16.40 -0.60
C VAL A 484 -11.27 14.94 -0.56
N LEU A 485 -10.62 14.14 -1.41
CA LEU A 485 -10.63 12.70 -1.22
C LEU A 485 -10.24 12.41 0.23
N PHE A 486 -10.95 11.51 0.89
CA PHE A 486 -10.36 10.81 2.01
C PHE A 486 -9.20 10.00 1.44
N VAL A 487 -8.07 10.70 1.30
CA VAL A 487 -6.78 10.11 1.09
C VAL A 487 -6.48 9.47 2.42
N ASP A 488 -6.43 8.13 2.47
CA ASP A 488 -5.82 7.45 3.62
C ASP A 488 -4.50 8.19 3.89
N GLU A 489 -4.19 8.53 5.14
CA GLU A 489 -2.89 9.13 5.47
C GLU A 489 -1.73 8.33 4.85
N ASP A 490 -1.96 7.05 4.55
CA ASP A 490 -1.16 6.22 3.67
C ASP A 490 -0.66 6.94 2.41
N GLU A 491 -1.47 7.50 1.51
CA GLU A 491 -0.95 7.95 0.17
C GLU A 491 0.10 9.06 0.27
N GLU A 492 0.03 9.93 1.29
CA GLU A 492 1.02 11.00 1.51
C GLU A 492 2.41 10.43 1.85
N TYR A 493 2.45 9.32 2.59
CA TYR A 493 3.68 8.62 2.95
C TYR A 493 3.97 7.37 2.09
N SER A 494 3.06 6.95 1.21
CA SER A 494 3.15 5.67 0.48
C SER A 494 3.53 5.80 -0.99
N GLY A 495 3.46 7.02 -1.53
CA GLY A 495 3.43 7.24 -2.97
C GLY A 495 2.12 6.75 -3.61
N SER A 496 2.14 6.55 -4.93
CA SER A 496 0.97 6.13 -5.70
C SER A 496 0.45 4.75 -5.25
N LEU A 497 -0.85 4.68 -4.94
CA LEU A 497 -1.54 3.43 -4.57
C LEU A 497 -2.45 2.94 -5.70
N SER A 498 -2.81 1.66 -5.68
CA SER A 498 -3.78 1.11 -6.63
C SER A 498 -5.18 1.67 -6.38
N GLU A 499 -5.97 1.88 -7.45
CA GLU A 499 -7.39 2.29 -7.30
C GLU A 499 -8.21 1.23 -6.56
N ARG A 500 -8.07 -0.06 -6.93
CA ARG A 500 -8.72 -1.20 -6.27
C ARG A 500 -7.74 -1.88 -5.33
N ARG A 501 -7.95 -1.69 -4.01
CA ARG A 501 -7.11 -2.24 -2.92
C ARG A 501 -7.81 -3.28 -2.04
N GLY A 502 -9.10 -3.51 -2.24
CA GLY A 502 -9.89 -4.43 -1.43
C GLY A 502 -10.93 -5.22 -2.22
N GLY A 503 -11.73 -6.02 -1.52
CA GLY A 503 -12.72 -6.92 -2.10
C GLY A 503 -12.12 -8.21 -2.65
N PHE A 504 -10.88 -8.53 -2.27
CA PHE A 504 -10.22 -9.74 -2.72
C PHE A 504 -10.62 -10.93 -1.84
N PRO A 505 -11.02 -12.07 -2.43
CA PRO A 505 -11.44 -13.25 -1.66
C PRO A 505 -10.27 -13.94 -0.95
N ALA A 506 -9.07 -13.87 -1.54
CA ALA A 506 -7.85 -14.48 -1.03
C ALA A 506 -6.63 -13.78 -1.63
N VAL A 507 -5.84 -13.12 -0.79
CA VAL A 507 -4.52 -12.54 -1.12
C VAL A 507 -3.58 -12.77 0.05
N PHE A 508 -2.27 -12.80 -0.21
CA PHE A 508 -1.26 -12.64 0.84
C PHE A 508 -0.66 -11.23 0.76
N ALA A 509 -0.23 -10.72 1.91
CA ALA A 509 0.49 -9.46 2.02
C ALA A 509 2.00 -9.69 1.94
N HIS A 510 2.72 -8.78 1.30
CA HIS A 510 4.16 -8.74 1.23
C HIS A 510 4.65 -7.29 1.13
N ASP A 511 5.94 -7.08 1.34
CA ASP A 511 6.58 -5.75 1.43
C ASP A 511 7.53 -5.44 0.26
N THR A 512 7.47 -6.20 -0.85
CA THR A 512 8.20 -5.82 -2.06
C THR A 512 7.64 -4.48 -2.56
N ALA A 513 8.54 -3.53 -2.80
CA ALA A 513 8.18 -2.20 -3.26
C ALA A 513 7.77 -2.26 -4.74
N ILE A 514 6.50 -1.99 -5.01
CA ILE A 514 5.95 -1.95 -6.37
C ILE A 514 5.13 -0.68 -6.55
N ILE A 515 5.13 -0.16 -7.77
CA ILE A 515 4.19 0.88 -8.18
C ILE A 515 2.86 0.23 -8.66
N PRO A 516 1.75 0.96 -8.71
CA PRO A 516 0.47 0.42 -9.19
C PRO A 516 0.55 -0.24 -10.56
N GLU A 517 1.33 0.32 -11.48
CA GLU A 517 1.54 -0.17 -12.85
C GLU A 517 2.32 -1.49 -12.90
N ALA A 518 3.07 -1.83 -11.84
CA ALA A 518 3.71 -3.13 -11.72
C ALA A 518 2.75 -4.24 -11.27
N CYS A 519 1.49 -3.93 -10.94
CA CYS A 519 0.49 -4.96 -10.66
C CYS A 519 0.23 -5.82 -11.90
N GLY A 520 0.05 -7.13 -11.69
CA GLY A 520 0.04 -8.15 -12.73
C GLY A 520 1.41 -8.78 -12.99
N SER A 521 2.47 -8.30 -12.32
CA SER A 521 3.77 -8.99 -12.24
C SER A 521 3.69 -10.26 -11.39
N PRO A 522 4.55 -11.26 -11.67
CA PRO A 522 4.65 -12.45 -10.83
C PRO A 522 5.40 -12.16 -9.53
N VAL A 523 5.10 -12.92 -8.48
CA VAL A 523 5.88 -12.97 -7.25
C VAL A 523 6.60 -14.31 -7.19
N LEU A 524 7.91 -14.30 -6.99
CA LEU A 524 8.78 -15.47 -7.02
C LEU A 524 9.26 -15.87 -5.62
N ASP A 525 9.47 -17.17 -5.40
CA ASP A 525 10.31 -17.68 -4.31
C ASP A 525 11.81 -17.64 -4.68
N LEU A 526 12.68 -18.01 -3.73
CA LEU A 526 14.13 -18.12 -3.93
C LEU A 526 14.54 -19.34 -4.79
N GLU A 527 13.59 -20.12 -5.29
CA GLU A 527 13.77 -21.16 -6.31
C GLU A 527 13.39 -20.66 -7.73
N GLY A 528 12.91 -19.42 -7.85
CA GLY A 528 12.46 -18.82 -9.11
C GLY A 528 11.11 -19.36 -9.60
N LYS A 529 10.31 -19.95 -8.71
CA LYS A 529 8.93 -20.39 -9.02
C LYS A 529 7.93 -19.30 -8.65
N VAL A 530 6.86 -19.21 -9.43
CA VAL A 530 5.83 -18.19 -9.21
C VAL A 530 4.86 -18.63 -8.13
N VAL A 531 4.91 -17.95 -6.99
CA VAL A 531 4.09 -18.21 -5.79
C VAL A 531 2.86 -17.30 -5.70
N GLY A 532 2.81 -16.24 -6.51
CA GLY A 532 1.65 -15.36 -6.61
C GLY A 532 1.70 -14.38 -7.78
N LEU A 533 0.67 -13.54 -7.88
CA LEU A 533 0.57 -12.45 -8.85
C LEU A 533 0.20 -11.16 -8.12
N ASN A 534 1.03 -10.13 -8.23
CA ASN A 534 0.78 -8.83 -7.62
C ASN A 534 -0.55 -8.26 -8.14
N ILE A 535 -1.43 -7.80 -7.24
CA ILE A 535 -2.76 -7.30 -7.62
C ILE A 535 -3.07 -5.91 -7.09
N ALA A 536 -2.43 -5.48 -6.01
CA ALA A 536 -2.60 -4.12 -5.51
C ALA A 536 -1.38 -3.64 -4.72
N ARG A 537 -0.95 -2.40 -4.98
CA ARG A 537 -0.18 -1.60 -4.03
C ARG A 537 -1.16 -0.99 -3.04
N ALA A 538 -1.15 -1.47 -1.79
CA ALA A 538 -2.25 -1.26 -0.84
C ALA A 538 -1.98 -0.14 0.18
N GLY A 539 -0.72 0.11 0.50
CA GLY A 539 -0.25 1.15 1.43
C GLY A 539 1.27 1.22 1.46
N ARG A 540 1.84 2.00 2.39
CA ARG A 540 3.30 2.25 2.48
C ARG A 540 4.07 0.95 2.65
N VAL A 541 3.52 0.10 3.50
CA VAL A 541 4.15 -1.11 4.01
C VAL A 541 3.57 -2.38 3.40
N THR A 542 2.63 -2.29 2.45
CA THR A 542 1.89 -3.48 1.99
C THR A 542 1.53 -3.44 0.52
N SER A 543 1.88 -4.55 -0.13
CA SER A 543 1.40 -4.96 -1.44
C SER A 543 0.63 -6.28 -1.28
N TYR A 544 -0.40 -6.49 -2.10
CA TYR A 544 -1.19 -7.71 -2.12
C TYR A 544 -0.90 -8.51 -3.39
N ALA A 545 -0.78 -9.82 -3.23
CA ALA A 545 -0.67 -10.77 -4.32
C ALA A 545 -1.68 -11.90 -4.19
N ILE A 546 -2.23 -12.35 -5.32
CA ILE A 546 -3.12 -13.51 -5.36
C ILE A 546 -2.26 -14.77 -5.24
N PRO A 547 -2.53 -15.67 -4.27
CA PRO A 547 -1.76 -16.89 -4.07
C PRO A 547 -1.83 -17.86 -5.25
N VAL A 548 -0.74 -18.56 -5.54
CA VAL A 548 -0.66 -19.55 -6.63
C VAL A 548 -1.74 -20.64 -6.52
N ASP A 549 -2.13 -21.06 -5.31
CA ASP A 549 -3.20 -22.05 -5.13
C ASP A 549 -4.55 -21.54 -5.64
N GLU A 550 -4.80 -20.23 -5.53
CA GLU A 550 -5.99 -19.59 -6.05
C GLU A 550 -5.87 -19.34 -7.57
N LEU A 551 -4.70 -18.92 -8.05
CA LEU A 551 -4.42 -18.77 -9.49
C LEU A 551 -4.60 -20.09 -10.25
N LYS A 552 -4.11 -21.21 -9.70
CA LYS A 552 -4.30 -22.56 -10.26
C LYS A 552 -5.76 -22.95 -10.40
N ARG A 553 -6.68 -22.35 -9.63
CA ARG A 553 -8.13 -22.56 -9.73
C ARG A 553 -8.79 -21.60 -10.71
N VAL A 554 -8.37 -20.34 -10.74
CA VAL A 554 -9.01 -19.26 -11.52
C VAL A 554 -8.54 -19.28 -12.98
N VAL A 555 -7.23 -19.42 -13.23
CA VAL A 555 -6.66 -19.33 -14.58
C VAL A 555 -7.24 -20.37 -15.55
N PRO A 556 -7.39 -21.66 -15.19
CA PRO A 556 -8.02 -22.63 -16.10
C PRO A 556 -9.48 -22.29 -16.44
N LYS A 557 -10.22 -21.66 -15.51
CA LYS A 557 -11.59 -21.21 -15.75
C LYS A 557 -11.61 -20.06 -16.77
N LEU A 558 -10.74 -19.06 -16.61
CA LEU A 558 -10.56 -17.97 -17.57
C LEU A 558 -10.22 -18.49 -18.97
N VAL A 559 -9.26 -19.40 -19.07
CA VAL A 559 -8.85 -20.02 -20.36
C VAL A 559 -10.02 -20.81 -20.99
N LYS A 560 -10.78 -21.56 -20.20
CA LYS A 560 -11.96 -22.29 -20.68
C LYS A 560 -13.05 -21.34 -21.17
N ASN A 561 -13.30 -20.25 -20.44
CA ASN A 561 -14.28 -19.23 -20.80
C ASN A 561 -13.91 -18.53 -22.11
N ALA A 562 -12.64 -18.13 -22.27
CA ALA A 562 -12.12 -17.56 -23.52
C ALA A 562 -12.37 -18.50 -24.72
N ARG A 563 -11.99 -19.78 -24.60
CA ARG A 563 -12.22 -20.78 -25.67
C ARG A 563 -13.70 -20.94 -26.04
N ARG A 564 -14.59 -20.90 -25.04
CA ARG A 564 -16.04 -20.99 -25.27
C ARG A 564 -16.56 -19.76 -26.01
N ALA A 565 -16.12 -18.57 -25.63
CA ALA A 565 -16.50 -17.32 -26.30
C ALA A 565 -16.06 -17.32 -27.77
N THR A 566 -14.82 -17.72 -28.06
CA THR A 566 -14.32 -17.84 -29.45
C THR A 566 -15.15 -18.84 -30.26
N LYS A 567 -15.48 -20.01 -29.70
CA LYS A 567 -16.32 -21.01 -30.39
C LYS A 567 -17.73 -20.49 -30.68
N GLN A 568 -18.32 -19.73 -29.76
CA GLN A 568 -19.64 -19.12 -29.94
C GLN A 568 -19.62 -18.01 -31.00
N GLN A 569 -18.58 -17.19 -31.04
CA GLN A 569 -18.40 -16.18 -32.09
C GLN A 569 -18.23 -16.82 -33.47
N LEU A 570 -17.39 -17.85 -33.59
CA LEU A 570 -17.22 -18.62 -34.84
C LEU A 570 -18.53 -19.28 -35.29
N ALA A 571 -19.29 -19.86 -34.36
CA ALA A 571 -20.59 -20.45 -34.66
C ALA A 571 -21.62 -19.40 -35.14
N LYS A 572 -21.62 -18.20 -34.55
CA LYS A 572 -22.46 -17.08 -35.00
C LYS A 572 -22.04 -16.53 -36.36
N ALA A 573 -20.74 -16.42 -36.64
CA ALA A 573 -20.22 -15.98 -37.93
C ALA A 573 -20.52 -16.99 -39.06
N ASN A 574 -20.56 -18.29 -38.73
CA ASN A 574 -20.89 -19.36 -39.67
C ASN A 574 -22.40 -19.63 -39.82
N ALA A 575 -23.26 -19.00 -39.01
CA ALA A 575 -24.70 -19.10 -39.17
C ALA A 575 -25.16 -18.20 -40.34
N LYS A 576 -25.57 -18.81 -41.46
CA LYS A 576 -26.13 -18.11 -42.64
C LYS A 576 -27.26 -17.16 -42.22
N PRO A 577 -27.38 -15.95 -42.82
CA PRO A 577 -28.57 -15.13 -42.63
C PRO A 577 -29.78 -15.88 -43.17
N ALA A 578 -30.86 -15.95 -42.39
CA ALA A 578 -32.12 -16.53 -42.84
C ALA A 578 -32.56 -15.81 -44.13
N ALA A 579 -32.79 -16.57 -45.20
CA ALA A 579 -33.25 -16.04 -46.47
C ALA A 579 -34.56 -15.28 -46.25
N LYS A 580 -34.61 -14.01 -46.68
CA LYS A 580 -35.87 -13.28 -46.81
C LYS A 580 -36.80 -14.07 -47.76
N PRO A 581 -38.10 -14.21 -47.46
CA PRO A 581 -39.01 -14.83 -48.41
C PRO A 581 -39.04 -13.99 -49.69
N SER A 582 -38.80 -14.63 -50.82
CA SER A 582 -38.95 -14.05 -52.15
C SER A 582 -40.43 -13.73 -52.40
N VAL A 583 -40.72 -12.47 -52.72
CA VAL A 583 -42.03 -12.06 -53.23
C VAL A 583 -42.12 -12.54 -54.67
N GLU A 584 -42.98 -13.53 -54.93
CA GLU A 584 -43.39 -13.91 -56.27
C GLU A 584 -44.15 -12.75 -56.92
N ALA A 585 -43.76 -12.41 -58.15
CA ALA A 585 -44.50 -11.53 -59.02
C ALA A 585 -45.78 -12.24 -59.47
N ALA A 586 -46.94 -11.63 -59.21
CA ALA A 586 -48.23 -12.06 -59.74
C ALA A 586 -48.66 -11.11 -60.85
N ASP A 587 -48.96 -11.72 -61.98
CA ASP A 587 -49.35 -11.14 -63.25
C ASP A 587 -50.63 -10.29 -63.22
N ASP A 588 -50.62 -9.37 -64.18
CA ASP A 588 -51.64 -8.47 -64.67
C ASP A 588 -52.94 -9.19 -65.09
N LYS A 589 -54.10 -8.77 -64.55
CA LYS A 589 -55.43 -8.89 -65.19
C LYS A 589 -56.50 -8.02 -64.49
N PRO A 590 -57.54 -7.58 -65.22
CA PRO A 590 -58.18 -6.28 -65.01
C PRO A 590 -59.40 -6.28 -64.08
N MET A 591 -59.70 -5.08 -63.56
CA MET A 591 -60.89 -4.70 -62.79
C MET A 591 -62.22 -5.15 -63.42
N PRO A 592 -63.24 -5.37 -62.59
CA PRO A 592 -64.60 -4.93 -62.90
C PRO A 592 -65.13 -3.87 -61.92
N ALA A 593 -66.17 -3.21 -62.40
CA ALA A 593 -66.69 -1.92 -62.00
C ALA A 593 -67.41 -1.82 -60.65
N SER A 594 -67.63 -0.56 -60.28
CA SER A 594 -68.22 0.01 -59.07
C SER A 594 -69.60 -0.52 -58.66
N LYS A 595 -69.89 -0.42 -57.36
CA LYS A 595 -71.17 0.06 -56.84
C LYS A 595 -70.98 0.78 -55.50
N ALA A 596 -71.60 1.95 -55.42
CA ALA A 596 -71.58 2.89 -54.31
C ALA A 596 -72.51 2.48 -53.16
N THR A 597 -72.21 2.93 -51.94
CA THR A 597 -73.12 3.47 -50.89
C THR A 597 -72.27 3.75 -49.63
N SER A 598 -71.91 5.01 -49.37
CA SER A 598 -72.54 5.94 -48.41
C SER A 598 -72.51 5.47 -46.94
N GLN A 599 -71.70 6.12 -46.10
CA GLN A 599 -72.15 6.94 -44.95
C GLN A 599 -70.97 7.34 -44.05
N ASP A 600 -70.73 8.66 -44.02
CA ASP A 600 -70.49 9.51 -42.85
C ASP A 600 -69.79 8.95 -41.60
N ALA A 601 -68.64 9.54 -41.22
CA ALA A 601 -68.60 10.62 -40.23
C ALA A 601 -67.17 10.86 -39.66
N LYS A 602 -66.62 12.04 -39.99
CA LYS A 602 -65.95 13.03 -39.10
C LYS A 602 -64.79 12.56 -38.20
N THR A 603 -63.53 12.92 -38.56
CA THR A 603 -62.71 14.07 -38.06
C THR A 603 -62.26 13.94 -36.59
N ALA A 604 -61.02 14.18 -36.16
CA ALA A 604 -59.93 15.00 -36.70
C ALA A 604 -58.58 14.57 -36.10
N VAL A 605 -57.51 14.83 -36.84
CA VAL A 605 -56.13 14.98 -36.35
C VAL A 605 -55.85 16.48 -36.26
N PRO A 606 -55.05 16.96 -35.28
CA PRO A 606 -54.21 18.12 -35.53
C PRO A 606 -52.72 17.75 -35.43
N ALA A 607 -52.00 18.16 -36.46
CA ALA A 607 -50.55 18.14 -36.61
C ALA A 607 -49.90 19.30 -35.78
N PRO A 608 -48.56 19.34 -35.65
CA PRO A 608 -47.84 20.10 -34.64
C PRO A 608 -47.62 21.57 -35.03
N ALA A 609 -47.44 22.43 -34.04
CA ALA A 609 -47.06 23.83 -34.21
C ALA A 609 -45.53 24.04 -34.07
N PRO A 610 -44.94 25.02 -34.80
CA PRO A 610 -43.49 25.26 -34.88
C PRO A 610 -42.95 26.33 -33.90
N MET A 611 -41.62 26.32 -33.71
CA MET A 611 -40.76 27.41 -33.19
C MET A 611 -40.93 28.70 -34.05
N ALA A 612 -40.68 29.95 -33.66
CA ALA A 612 -40.03 30.67 -32.54
C ALA A 612 -40.68 32.10 -32.46
N PRO A 613 -40.17 33.10 -31.71
CA PRO A 613 -38.86 33.74 -31.94
C PRO A 613 -37.85 33.60 -30.79
#